data_AF-A0A1H8F1V7-F1
#
_entry.id   AF-A0A1H8F1V7-F1
#
_cell.length_a   1.000
_cell.length_b   1.000
_cell.length_c   1.000
_cell.angle_alpha   90.00
_cell.angle_beta   90.00
_cell.angle_gamma   90.00
#
_symmetry.space_group_name_H-M   'P 1'
#
loop_
_entity.id
_entity.type
_entity.pdbx_description
1 polymer ?
#
loop_
_entity_poly.entity_id
_entity_poly.type
_entity_poly.pdbx_seq_one_letter_code
_entity_poly.pdbx_strand_id
1 'polypeptide(L)'
;MDVNKIKLIPLLCIIILFAVWDTYVEIDLHYLESYNGIVLKKLQIPPKKMPDLVIRGARETFPCWKWEGIDFDSVKLGDSIVKKKYDYFAYYYRRTNKGKYIKVKLSYWTR
;
A
#
# COMPACT_ATOMS: atom_id res chain seq x y z
N MET A 1 -14.46 -41.14 -29.31
CA MET A 1 -14.01 -39.87 -28.69
C MET A 1 -12.69 -40.16 -28.00
N ASP A 2 -11.58 -39.57 -28.45
CA ASP A 2 -10.23 -39.91 -27.96
C ASP A 2 -10.08 -39.65 -26.46
N VAL A 3 -9.80 -40.70 -25.69
CA VAL A 3 -9.63 -40.63 -24.23
C VAL A 3 -8.49 -39.67 -23.84
N ASN A 4 -7.50 -39.49 -24.72
CA ASN A 4 -6.41 -38.53 -24.55
C ASN A 4 -6.86 -37.06 -24.66
N LYS A 5 -7.86 -36.74 -25.50
CA LYS A 5 -8.42 -35.38 -25.61
C LYS A 5 -9.22 -35.00 -24.36
N ILE A 6 -9.89 -35.98 -23.74
CA ILE A 6 -10.71 -35.77 -22.53
C ILE A 6 -9.83 -35.44 -21.31
N LYS A 7 -8.62 -36.00 -21.20
CA LYS A 7 -7.66 -35.69 -20.13
C LYS A 7 -6.89 -34.39 -20.35
N LEU A 8 -6.80 -33.93 -21.60
CA LEU A 8 -6.11 -32.68 -21.96
C LEU A 8 -6.89 -31.44 -21.50
N ILE A 9 -8.23 -31.48 -21.58
CA ILE A 9 -9.12 -30.38 -21.20
C ILE A 9 -8.98 -29.98 -19.71
N PRO A 10 -9.09 -30.91 -18.73
CA PRO A 10 -8.94 -30.54 -17.32
C PRO A 10 -7.52 -30.06 -16.98
N LEU A 11 -6.50 -30.63 -17.64
CA LEU A 11 -5.11 -30.17 -17.49
C LEU A 11 -4.94 -28.73 -17.97
N LEU A 12 -5.52 -28.38 -19.12
CA LEU A 12 -5.55 -27.01 -19.64
C LEU A 12 -6.28 -26.05 -18.70
N CYS A 13 -7.43 -26.45 -18.14
CA CYS A 13 -8.14 -25.63 -17.16
C CYS A 13 -7.29 -25.35 -15.91
N ILE A 14 -6.57 -26.36 -15.41
CA ILE A 14 -5.67 -26.19 -14.26
C ILE A 14 -4.55 -25.20 -14.56
N ILE A 15 -3.90 -25.31 -15.73
CA ILE A 15 -2.83 -24.38 -16.15
C ILE A 15 -3.36 -22.95 -16.23
N ILE A 16 -4.55 -22.75 -16.80
CA ILE A 16 -5.19 -21.43 -16.88
C ILE A 16 -5.49 -20.89 -15.48
N LEU A 17 -6.03 -21.72 -14.58
CA LEU A 17 -6.30 -21.31 -13.19
C LEU A 17 -5.02 -20.91 -12.46
N PHE A 18 -3.94 -21.66 -12.62
CA PHE A 18 -2.64 -21.30 -12.03
C PHE A 18 -2.08 -20.00 -12.61
N ALA A 19 -2.15 -19.80 -13.93
CA ALA A 19 -1.70 -18.56 -14.54
C ALA A 19 -2.52 -17.34 -14.08
N VAL A 20 -3.84 -17.48 -13.95
CA VAL A 20 -4.72 -16.44 -13.42
C VAL A 20 -4.43 -16.17 -11.95
N TRP A 21 -4.18 -17.20 -11.14
CA TRP A 21 -3.81 -17.07 -9.73
C TRP A 21 -2.46 -16.37 -9.55
N ASP A 22 -1.45 -16.78 -10.31
CA ASP A 22 -0.11 -16.20 -10.26
C ASP A 22 -0.15 -14.72 -10.64
N THR A 23 -0.85 -14.40 -11.74
CA THR A 23 -1.12 -13.01 -12.16
C THR A 23 -1.88 -12.25 -11.08
N TYR A 24 -2.86 -12.86 -10.42
CA TYR A 24 -3.64 -12.22 -9.33
C TYR A 24 -2.76 -11.93 -8.10
N VAL A 25 -1.86 -12.83 -7.72
CA VAL A 25 -0.94 -12.64 -6.59
C VAL A 25 0.11 -11.59 -6.92
N GLU A 26 0.68 -11.63 -8.12
CA GLU A 26 1.63 -10.61 -8.58
C GLU A 26 0.97 -9.24 -8.65
N ILE A 27 -0.27 -9.16 -9.13
CA ILE A 27 -1.13 -7.97 -9.04
C ILE A 27 -1.28 -7.57 -7.58
N ASP A 28 -1.78 -8.40 -6.66
CA ASP A 28 -2.03 -7.96 -5.28
C ASP A 28 -0.75 -7.50 -4.56
N LEU A 29 0.39 -8.14 -4.83
CA LEU A 29 1.71 -7.73 -4.35
C LEU A 29 2.19 -6.41 -4.97
N HIS A 30 2.07 -6.23 -6.28
CA HIS A 30 2.39 -4.93 -6.93
C HIS A 30 1.38 -3.84 -6.57
N TYR A 31 0.15 -4.19 -6.21
CA TYR A 31 -0.85 -3.26 -5.70
C TYR A 31 -0.49 -2.76 -4.30
N LEU A 32 0.35 -3.45 -3.53
CA LEU A 32 0.92 -2.94 -2.28
C LEU A 32 2.00 -1.88 -2.49
N GLU A 33 2.53 -1.71 -3.71
CA GLU A 33 3.61 -0.77 -3.98
C GLU A 33 3.10 0.60 -4.45
N SER A 34 2.93 1.51 -3.50
CA SER A 34 3.37 2.90 -3.70
C SER A 34 3.81 3.57 -2.39
N TYR A 35 3.19 3.20 -1.27
CA TYR A 35 3.70 3.41 0.08
C TYR A 35 3.23 2.24 0.93
N ASN A 36 4.09 1.41 1.49
CA ASN A 36 3.69 0.37 2.43
C ASN A 36 4.75 0.21 3.50
N GLY A 37 4.63 0.99 4.56
CA GLY A 37 5.70 1.04 5.54
C GLY A 37 5.28 1.58 6.88
N ILE A 38 6.23 1.47 7.79
CA ILE A 38 6.14 1.98 9.14
C ILE A 38 6.89 3.31 9.19
N VAL A 39 6.32 4.30 9.86
CA VAL A 39 6.97 5.59 10.07
C VAL A 39 8.20 5.40 10.95
N LEU A 40 9.38 5.66 10.38
CA LEU A 40 10.68 5.56 11.03
C LEU A 40 11.19 6.92 11.52
N LYS A 41 10.88 7.98 10.77
CA LYS A 41 11.34 9.35 11.07
C LYS A 41 10.37 10.38 10.52
N LYS A 42 10.33 11.53 11.21
CA LYS A 42 9.69 12.76 10.75
C LYS A 42 10.76 13.69 10.18
N LEU A 43 10.60 14.15 8.94
CA LEU A 43 11.47 15.12 8.29
C LEU A 43 10.72 16.43 8.06
N GLN A 44 11.30 17.51 8.53
CA GLN A 44 10.87 18.87 8.24
C GLN A 44 12.13 19.64 7.86
N ILE A 45 12.28 20.00 6.58
CA ILE A 45 13.51 20.60 6.04
C ILE A 45 13.27 22.09 5.79
N PRO A 46 13.77 23.00 6.64
CA PRO A 46 13.72 24.43 6.34
C PRO A 46 14.48 24.74 5.04
N PRO A 47 14.04 25.69 4.20
CA PRO A 47 12.89 26.60 4.37
C PRO A 47 11.55 26.01 3.88
N LYS A 48 11.54 24.79 3.34
CA LYS A 48 10.31 24.15 2.88
C LYS A 48 9.54 23.65 4.11
N LYS A 49 8.43 24.33 4.44
CA LYS A 49 7.41 23.81 5.39
C LYS A 49 6.65 22.60 4.80
N MET A 50 7.38 21.65 4.21
CA MET A 50 6.88 20.44 3.58
C MET A 50 7.24 19.27 4.48
N PRO A 51 6.36 18.89 5.41
CA PRO A 51 6.57 17.74 6.27
C PRO A 51 6.51 16.44 5.47
N ASP A 52 7.56 15.62 5.61
CA ASP A 52 7.67 14.30 5.01
C ASP A 52 7.88 13.24 6.10
N LEU A 53 7.29 12.06 5.94
CA LEU A 53 7.53 10.90 6.80
C LEU A 53 8.44 9.93 6.09
N VAL A 54 9.51 9.49 6.75
CA VAL A 54 10.35 8.40 6.24
C VAL A 54 9.67 7.10 6.63
N ILE A 55 9.29 6.31 5.63
CA ILE A 55 8.81 4.94 5.79
C ILE A 55 9.87 3.94 5.29
N ARG A 56 9.68 2.64 5.54
CA ARG A 56 10.75 1.62 5.50
C ARG A 56 11.14 1.17 4.07
N GLY A 57 12.15 1.81 3.47
CA GLY A 57 12.79 1.38 2.21
C GLY A 57 13.86 2.35 1.70
N ALA A 58 14.43 2.11 0.51
CA ALA A 58 15.57 2.89 -0.02
C ALA A 58 15.18 4.28 -0.60
N ARG A 59 13.92 4.49 -0.99
CA ARG A 59 13.34 5.81 -1.31
C ARG A 59 11.83 5.79 -1.03
N GLU A 60 11.46 6.02 0.22
CA GLU A 60 10.06 6.02 0.63
C GLU A 60 9.78 7.15 1.62
N THR A 61 9.79 8.39 1.12
CA THR A 61 9.22 9.51 1.86
C THR A 61 7.75 9.66 1.51
N PHE A 62 6.89 9.66 2.52
CA PHE A 62 5.47 10.00 2.39
C PHE A 62 5.30 11.51 2.61
N PRO A 63 4.94 12.28 1.58
CA PRO A 63 4.84 13.74 1.68
C PRO A 63 3.50 14.16 2.28
N CYS A 64 3.44 14.42 3.59
CA CYS A 64 2.18 14.73 4.29
C CYS A 64 1.43 15.91 3.65
N TRP A 65 2.16 16.90 3.13
CA TRP A 65 1.58 18.08 2.49
C TRP A 65 0.77 17.79 1.21
N LYS A 66 0.92 16.60 0.61
CA LYS A 66 0.12 16.17 -0.55
C LYS A 66 -1.19 15.48 -0.18
N TRP A 67 -1.47 15.28 1.11
CA TRP A 67 -2.58 14.44 1.57
C TRP A 67 -3.44 15.18 2.58
N GLU A 68 -4.75 15.17 2.36
CA GLU A 68 -5.74 15.64 3.31
C GLU A 68 -6.06 14.53 4.33
N GLY A 69 -6.32 14.93 5.58
CA GLY A 69 -6.68 14.01 6.67
C GLY A 69 -5.51 13.45 7.46
N ILE A 70 -4.27 13.86 7.15
CA ILE A 70 -3.09 13.57 7.95
C ILE A 70 -2.56 14.84 8.61
N ASP A 71 -2.36 14.78 9.92
CA ASP A 71 -1.69 15.82 10.70
C ASP A 71 -0.30 15.30 11.09
N PHE A 72 0.75 15.94 10.56
CA PHE A 72 2.15 15.55 10.78
C PHE A 72 2.52 15.51 12.26
N ASP A 73 1.98 16.41 13.08
CA ASP A 73 2.31 16.48 14.50
C ASP A 73 1.68 15.30 15.25
N SER A 74 0.49 14.88 14.82
CA SER A 74 -0.23 13.72 15.40
C SER A 74 0.36 12.35 15.07
N VAL A 75 1.17 12.23 14.00
CA VAL A 75 1.77 10.94 13.58
C VAL A 75 2.77 10.45 14.61
N LYS A 76 2.81 9.15 14.92
CA LYS A 76 3.83 8.58 15.81
C LYS A 76 4.76 7.67 15.04
N LEU A 77 5.98 7.50 15.58
CA LEU A 77 6.89 6.46 15.11
C LEU A 77 6.25 5.10 15.36
N GLY A 78 6.35 4.19 14.40
CA GLY A 78 5.69 2.89 14.50
C GLY A 78 4.27 2.85 13.90
N ASP A 79 3.65 4.00 13.61
CA ASP A 79 2.40 4.01 12.83
C ASP A 79 2.67 3.59 11.38
N SER A 80 1.63 3.11 10.68
CA SER A 80 1.77 2.60 9.32
C SER A 80 1.02 3.47 8.31
N ILE A 81 1.63 3.62 7.13
CA ILE A 81 1.02 4.26 5.97
C ILE A 81 1.00 3.27 4.83
N VAL A 82 -0.19 3.13 4.24
CA VAL A 82 -0.43 2.23 3.11
C VAL A 82 -1.11 3.01 1.99
N LYS A 83 -0.52 3.00 0.81
CA LYS A 83 -1.10 3.50 -0.44
C LYS A 83 -0.88 2.45 -1.52
N LYS A 84 -1.97 2.04 -2.15
CA LYS A 84 -1.91 1.17 -3.33
C LYS A 84 -1.57 1.98 -4.58
N LYS A 85 -0.81 1.40 -5.52
CA LYS A 85 -0.29 2.10 -6.72
C LYS A 85 -1.37 2.88 -7.47
N TYR A 86 -2.49 2.22 -7.74
CA TYR A 86 -3.61 2.74 -8.54
C TYR A 86 -4.78 3.28 -7.69
N ASP A 87 -4.63 3.34 -6.37
CA ASP A 87 -5.65 3.94 -5.51
C ASP A 87 -5.44 5.46 -5.41
N TYR A 88 -6.54 6.19 -5.47
CA TYR A 88 -6.60 7.63 -5.25
C TYR A 88 -6.37 8.01 -3.79
N PHE A 89 -6.54 7.03 -2.89
CA PHE A 89 -6.44 7.22 -1.46
C PHE A 89 -5.20 6.55 -0.88
N ALA A 90 -4.68 7.16 0.19
CA ALA A 90 -3.77 6.51 1.12
C ALA A 90 -4.51 6.24 2.44
N TYR A 91 -3.96 5.36 3.26
CA TYR A 91 -4.52 4.99 4.54
C TYR A 91 -3.46 5.09 5.62
N TYR A 92 -3.80 5.80 6.69
CA TYR A 92 -2.98 5.94 7.87
C TYR A 92 -3.56 5.07 8.99
N TYR A 93 -2.72 4.19 9.53
CA TYR A 93 -3.07 3.28 10.61
C TYR A 93 -2.33 3.72 11.87
N ARG A 94 -3.08 4.30 12.82
CA ARG A 94 -2.54 4.73 14.11
C ARG A 94 -2.86 3.73 15.20
N ARG A 95 -1.88 3.39 16.03
CA ARG A 95 -2.12 2.53 17.20
C ARG A 95 -2.67 3.37 18.36
N THR A 96 -3.78 2.93 18.93
CA THR A 96 -4.37 3.53 20.13
C THR A 96 -3.69 3.00 21.40
N ASN A 97 -3.83 3.74 22.50
CA ASN A 97 -3.33 3.30 23.82
C ASN A 97 -3.92 1.96 24.28
N LYS A 98 -5.07 1.53 23.71
CA LYS A 98 -5.72 0.24 23.97
C LYS A 98 -5.23 -0.88 23.04
N GLY A 99 -4.17 -0.65 22.26
CA GLY A 99 -3.61 -1.63 21.32
C GLY A 99 -4.39 -1.82 20.01
N LYS A 100 -5.57 -1.19 19.86
CA LYS A 100 -6.36 -1.21 18.62
C LYS A 100 -5.80 -0.25 17.58
N TYR A 101 -5.98 -0.56 16.30
CA TYR A 101 -5.63 0.35 15.20
C TYR A 101 -6.85 1.15 14.75
N ILE A 102 -6.65 2.45 14.52
CA ILE A 102 -7.62 3.31 13.84
C ILE A 102 -7.12 3.53 12.41
N LYS A 103 -7.98 3.22 11.44
CA LYS A 103 -7.74 3.48 10.03
C LYS A 103 -8.32 4.85 9.67
N VAL A 104 -7.49 5.74 9.15
CA VAL A 104 -7.87 7.04 8.63
C VAL A 104 -7.64 7.03 7.12
N LYS A 105 -8.66 7.42 6.36
CA LYS A 105 -8.58 7.58 4.90
C LYS A 105 -7.97 8.94 4.58
N LEU A 106 -6.98 8.95 3.70
CA LEU A 106 -6.28 10.13 3.24
C LEU A 106 -6.60 10.36 1.76
N SER A 107 -6.99 11.58 1.41
CA SER A 107 -7.27 11.98 0.03
C SER A 107 -6.08 12.75 -0.52
N TYR A 108 -5.69 12.46 -1.77
CA TYR A 108 -4.66 13.26 -2.43
C TYR A 108 -5.17 14.70 -2.62
N TRP A 109 -4.35 15.68 -2.28
CA TRP A 109 -4.73 17.09 -2.37
C TRP A 109 -4.78 17.50 -3.86
N THR A 110 -5.98 17.60 -4.42
CA THR A 110 -6.23 18.14 -5.76
C THR A 110 -6.45 19.64 -5.66
N ARG A 111 -5.39 20.44 -5.87
CA ARG A 111 -5.51 21.86 -6.18
C ARG A 111 -4.89 22.11 -7.54
#